data_AF-A0A1B6M8L5-F1
#
_entry.id   AF-A0A1B6M8L5-F1
#
_cell.length_a   1.000
_cell.length_b   1.000
_cell.length_c   1.000
_cell.angle_alpha   90.00
_cell.angle_beta   90.00
_cell.angle_gamma   90.00
#
_symmetry.space_group_name_H-M   'P 1'
#
loop_
_entity.id
_entity.type
_entity.pdbx_description
1 polymer ?
#
loop_
_entity_poly.entity_id
_entity_poly.type
_entity_poly.pdbx_seq_one_letter_code
_entity_poly.pdbx_strand_id
1 'polypeptide(L)'
;MRSAISSQLQQDGFVVLEGFLTEKEVNELKQAGEKLAQEVPTECRKCVFSTTQTPQSKEKYFLESGDKVSYFFEAGAVDEDGNLKVDQSVSLNKVGHALHWLHPTFRRVTFCERAKEACYQLGMEEPVVVQSMYIYKNPGVGSEVVAH
;
A
#
# COMPACT_ATOMS: atom_id res chain seq x y z
N MET A 1 -10.52 20.78 -25.15
CA MET A 1 -9.43 21.38 -24.35
C MET A 1 -8.93 20.30 -23.40
N ARG A 2 -7.70 19.80 -23.59
CA ARG A 2 -7.05 18.93 -22.60
C ARG A 2 -6.95 19.74 -21.28
N SER A 3 -7.38 19.14 -20.18
CA SER A 3 -7.74 19.81 -18.92
C SER A 3 -6.55 20.48 -18.22
N ALA A 4 -6.81 21.51 -17.41
CA ALA A 4 -5.80 22.21 -16.58
C ALA A 4 -4.93 21.27 -15.72
N ILE A 5 -5.47 20.08 -15.39
CA ILE A 5 -4.78 18.99 -14.68
C ILE A 5 -3.55 18.51 -15.46
N SER A 6 -3.67 18.31 -16.78
CA SER A 6 -2.56 17.83 -17.60
C SER A 6 -1.42 18.85 -17.67
N SER A 7 -1.74 20.14 -17.73
CA SER A 7 -0.72 21.19 -17.78
C SER A 7 0.00 21.33 -16.44
N GLN A 8 -0.73 21.30 -15.32
CA GLN A 8 -0.13 21.35 -13.99
C GLN A 8 0.77 20.14 -13.73
N LEU A 9 0.31 18.93 -14.09
CA LEU A 9 1.12 17.72 -13.95
C LEU A 9 2.41 17.80 -14.78
N GLN A 10 2.36 18.37 -15.98
CA GLN A 10 3.56 18.57 -16.83
C GLN A 10 4.54 19.60 -16.24
N GLN A 11 4.04 20.62 -15.54
CA GLN A 11 4.87 21.67 -14.96
C GLN A 11 5.47 21.27 -13.61
N ASP A 12 4.65 20.73 -12.72
CA ASP A 12 5.00 20.50 -11.31
C ASP A 12 5.45 19.05 -11.03
N GLY A 13 5.14 18.11 -11.93
CA GLY A 13 5.39 16.68 -11.74
C GLY A 13 4.36 15.96 -10.87
N PHE A 14 3.39 16.69 -10.30
CA PHE A 14 2.26 16.16 -9.53
C PHE A 14 1.02 17.05 -9.68
N VAL A 15 -0.14 16.56 -9.22
CA VAL A 15 -1.38 17.34 -9.15
C VAL A 15 -2.16 16.96 -7.89
N VAL A 16 -2.80 17.95 -7.26
CA VAL A 16 -3.67 17.74 -6.08
C VAL A 16 -5.13 17.78 -6.51
N LEU A 17 -5.85 16.68 -6.29
CA LEU A 17 -7.28 16.57 -6.57
C LEU A 17 -8.06 16.44 -5.26
N GLU A 18 -8.50 17.57 -4.74
CA GLU A 18 -9.29 17.62 -3.51
C GLU A 18 -10.63 16.89 -3.66
N GLY A 19 -11.03 16.14 -2.63
CA GLY A 19 -12.31 15.41 -2.62
C GLY A 19 -12.44 14.31 -3.67
N PHE A 20 -11.31 13.78 -4.20
CA PHE A 20 -11.35 12.74 -5.23
C PHE A 20 -12.09 11.48 -4.76
N LEU A 21 -11.87 11.07 -3.51
CA LEU A 21 -12.63 10.00 -2.85
C LEU A 21 -13.68 10.60 -1.92
N THR A 22 -14.80 9.92 -1.79
CA THR A 22 -15.83 10.27 -0.80
C THR A 22 -15.40 9.87 0.60
N GLU A 23 -15.93 10.54 1.63
CA GLU A 23 -15.70 10.18 3.02
C GLU A 23 -16.03 8.71 3.31
N LYS A 24 -17.10 8.19 2.70
CA LYS A 24 -17.49 6.79 2.80
C LYS A 24 -16.40 5.85 2.28
N GLU A 25 -15.84 6.13 1.10
CA GLU A 25 -14.78 5.31 0.52
C GLU A 25 -13.49 5.38 1.34
N VAL A 26 -13.14 6.56 1.85
CA VAL A 26 -12.00 6.74 2.75
C VAL A 26 -12.18 5.90 4.01
N ASN A 27 -13.36 5.93 4.63
CA ASN A 27 -13.67 5.13 5.81
C ASN A 27 -13.64 3.62 5.51
N GLU A 28 -14.17 3.19 4.37
CA GLU A 28 -14.12 1.78 3.94
C GLU A 28 -12.69 1.29 3.71
N LEU A 29 -11.83 2.09 3.07
CA LEU A 29 -10.42 1.78 2.88
C LEU A 29 -9.66 1.74 4.20
N LYS A 30 -9.93 2.70 5.09
CA LYS A 30 -9.34 2.74 6.43
C LYS A 30 -9.69 1.49 7.24
N GLN A 31 -10.96 1.12 7.29
CA GLN A 31 -11.42 -0.09 7.98
C GLN A 31 -10.81 -1.36 7.36
N ALA A 32 -10.67 -1.41 6.04
CA ALA A 32 -9.99 -2.53 5.37
C ALA A 32 -8.50 -2.61 5.77
N GLY A 33 -7.81 -1.47 5.83
CA GLY A 33 -6.43 -1.39 6.34
C GLY A 33 -6.30 -1.84 7.79
N GLU A 34 -7.18 -1.35 8.68
CA GLU A 34 -7.20 -1.75 10.09
C GLU A 34 -7.41 -3.27 10.25
N LYS A 35 -8.32 -3.86 9.47
CA LYS A 35 -8.52 -5.32 9.45
C LYS A 35 -7.28 -6.07 8.96
N LEU A 36 -6.64 -5.60 7.89
CA LEU A 36 -5.39 -6.19 7.40
C LEU A 36 -4.31 -6.19 8.49
N ALA A 37 -4.21 -5.13 9.28
CA ALA A 37 -3.30 -5.08 10.42
C ALA A 37 -3.68 -6.06 11.54
N GLN A 38 -4.97 -6.26 11.81
CA GLN A 38 -5.44 -7.20 12.85
C GLN A 38 -5.37 -8.68 12.43
N GLU A 39 -5.50 -8.96 11.13
CA GLU A 39 -5.63 -10.32 10.59
C GLU A 39 -4.37 -10.79 9.85
N VAL A 40 -3.18 -10.33 10.27
CA VAL A 40 -1.91 -10.74 9.64
C VAL A 40 -1.71 -12.26 9.77
N PRO A 41 -1.65 -13.02 8.66
CA PRO A 41 -1.47 -14.47 8.69
C PRO A 41 -0.19 -14.87 9.41
N THR A 42 -0.26 -15.92 10.22
CA THR A 42 0.88 -16.42 11.00
C THR A 42 2.07 -16.81 10.12
N GLU A 43 1.81 -17.29 8.90
CA GLU A 43 2.85 -17.65 7.93
C GLU A 43 3.63 -16.42 7.43
N CYS A 44 2.95 -15.29 7.23
CA CYS A 44 3.59 -14.03 6.86
C CYS A 44 4.48 -13.50 7.99
N ARG A 45 4.09 -13.72 9.25
CA ARG A 45 4.94 -13.38 10.41
C ARG A 45 6.23 -14.20 10.38
N LYS A 46 6.17 -15.51 10.11
CA LYS A 46 7.37 -16.36 10.07
C LYS A 46 8.30 -16.07 8.88
N CYS A 47 7.75 -15.71 7.72
CA CYS A 47 8.53 -15.39 6.51
C CYS A 47 9.39 -14.12 6.64
N VAL A 48 9.05 -13.19 7.53
CA VAL A 48 9.83 -11.96 7.73
C VAL A 48 10.81 -12.08 8.91
N PHE A 49 10.59 -13.03 9.83
CA PHE A 49 11.15 -12.94 11.18
C PHE A 49 11.86 -14.15 11.78
N SER A 50 12.19 -15.19 11.02
CA SER A 50 12.99 -16.27 11.61
C SER A 50 14.46 -15.85 11.80
N THR A 51 15.02 -16.08 12.99
CA THR A 51 16.47 -15.99 13.31
C THR A 51 17.37 -16.83 12.41
N THR A 52 16.79 -17.76 11.63
CA THR A 52 17.49 -18.61 10.66
C THR A 52 17.51 -18.04 9.24
N GLN A 53 16.82 -16.92 9.00
CA GLN A 53 16.61 -16.37 7.67
C GLN A 53 17.65 -15.28 7.32
N THR A 54 18.48 -15.61 6.33
CA THR A 54 19.44 -14.70 5.71
C THR A 54 18.75 -13.50 5.04
N PRO A 55 19.44 -12.35 4.84
CA PRO A 55 18.91 -11.20 4.08
C PRO A 55 18.23 -11.56 2.75
N GLN A 56 18.71 -12.63 2.11
CA GLN A 56 18.21 -13.19 0.85
C GLN A 56 16.75 -13.67 0.90
N SER A 57 16.23 -14.14 2.05
CA SER A 57 14.85 -14.62 2.12
C SER A 57 13.84 -13.48 2.27
N LYS A 58 14.21 -12.39 2.95
CA LYS A 58 13.42 -11.14 2.99
C LYS A 58 13.33 -10.51 1.60
N GLU A 59 14.45 -10.50 0.89
CA GLU A 59 14.51 -10.04 -0.50
C GLU A 59 13.63 -10.92 -1.41
N LYS A 60 13.70 -12.25 -1.28
CA LYS A 60 12.82 -13.17 -2.01
C LYS A 60 11.35 -12.93 -1.70
N TYR A 61 10.97 -12.78 -0.44
CA TYR A 61 9.58 -12.49 -0.05
C TYR A 61 9.08 -11.18 -0.69
N PHE A 62 9.91 -10.15 -0.70
CA PHE A 62 9.59 -8.89 -1.37
C PHE A 62 9.47 -9.07 -2.89
N LEU A 63 10.41 -9.73 -3.56
CA LEU A 63 10.38 -9.96 -5.00
C LEU A 63 9.16 -10.80 -5.44
N GLU A 64 8.76 -11.79 -4.63
CA GLU A 64 7.62 -12.67 -4.92
C GLU A 64 6.27 -12.12 -4.41
N SER A 65 6.21 -10.87 -3.96
CA SER A 65 4.99 -10.25 -3.41
C SER A 65 4.15 -9.50 -4.46
N GLY A 66 4.64 -9.38 -5.69
CA GLY A 66 4.04 -8.57 -6.76
C GLY A 66 2.58 -8.92 -7.06
N ASP A 67 2.23 -10.20 -6.98
CA ASP A 67 0.91 -10.76 -7.26
C ASP A 67 0.16 -11.21 -5.99
N LYS A 68 0.63 -10.82 -4.79
CA LYS A 68 0.09 -11.26 -3.50
C LYS A 68 -0.35 -10.08 -2.62
N VAL A 69 -1.07 -10.43 -1.55
CA VAL A 69 -1.25 -9.57 -0.37
C VAL A 69 -0.23 -9.99 0.68
N SER A 70 0.83 -9.21 0.79
CA SER A 70 2.02 -9.41 1.62
C SER A 70 2.16 -8.27 2.62
N TYR A 71 2.74 -8.58 3.77
CA TYR A 71 2.73 -7.73 4.95
C TYR A 71 4.15 -7.32 5.30
N PHE A 72 4.38 -6.02 5.45
CA PHE A 72 5.69 -5.45 5.72
C PHE A 72 5.63 -4.63 7.01
N PHE A 73 6.44 -5.01 7.98
CA PHE A 73 6.42 -4.45 9.32
C PHE A 73 7.33 -3.23 9.45
N GLU A 74 7.07 -2.41 10.46
CA GLU A 74 7.99 -1.33 10.85
C GLU A 74 9.32 -1.91 11.34
N ALA A 75 10.42 -1.22 11.05
CA ALA A 75 11.77 -1.70 11.37
C ALA A 75 11.99 -1.99 12.87
N GLY A 76 11.26 -1.29 13.75
CA GLY A 76 11.31 -1.48 15.20
C GLY A 76 10.12 -2.24 15.81
N ALA A 77 9.16 -2.69 15.01
CA ALA A 77 7.95 -3.33 15.53
C ALA A 77 8.19 -4.77 16.01
N VAL A 78 9.32 -5.38 15.65
CA VAL A 78 9.60 -6.80 15.90
C VAL A 78 10.99 -6.97 16.50
N ASP A 79 11.13 -7.96 17.39
CA ASP A 79 12.41 -8.33 18.01
C ASP A 79 13.22 -9.34 17.16
N GLU A 80 14.38 -9.75 17.67
CA GLU A 80 15.28 -10.68 17.00
C GLU A 80 14.67 -12.08 16.84
N ASP A 81 13.79 -12.48 17.77
CA ASP A 81 13.10 -13.77 17.79
C ASP A 81 11.82 -13.79 16.94
N GLY A 82 11.43 -12.62 16.42
CA GLY A 82 10.27 -12.45 15.56
C GLY A 82 8.95 -12.17 16.27
N ASN A 83 9.01 -11.79 17.54
CA ASN A 83 7.83 -11.39 18.31
C ASN A 83 7.58 -9.90 18.17
N LEU A 84 6.29 -9.53 18.19
CA LEU A 84 5.87 -8.13 18.14
C LEU A 84 6.28 -7.42 19.43
N LYS A 85 7.01 -6.31 19.28
CA LYS A 85 7.37 -5.39 20.37
C LYS A 85 6.33 -4.30 20.60
N VAL A 86 5.42 -4.14 19.64
CA VAL A 86 4.35 -3.15 19.64
C VAL A 86 3.01 -3.84 19.42
N ASP A 87 1.91 -3.14 19.69
CA ASP A 87 0.59 -3.65 19.38
C ASP A 87 0.47 -3.98 17.88
N GLN A 88 -0.21 -5.08 17.58
CA GLN A 88 -0.35 -5.56 16.22
C GLN A 88 -0.96 -4.50 15.28
N SER A 89 -1.88 -3.68 15.80
CA SER A 89 -2.53 -2.60 15.03
C SER A 89 -1.57 -1.52 14.52
N VAL A 90 -0.38 -1.37 15.13
CA VAL A 90 0.64 -0.38 14.75
C VAL A 90 1.95 -1.02 14.30
N SER A 91 1.94 -2.33 14.05
CA SER A 91 3.15 -3.09 13.72
C SER A 91 3.51 -3.04 12.23
N LEU A 92 2.55 -2.76 11.35
CA LEU A 92 2.75 -2.76 9.90
C LEU A 92 3.16 -1.39 9.36
N ASN A 93 4.19 -1.36 8.54
CA ASN A 93 4.54 -0.19 7.74
C ASN A 93 3.65 -0.08 6.50
N LYS A 94 3.49 -1.20 5.79
CA LYS A 94 2.68 -1.29 4.57
C LYS A 94 2.15 -2.70 4.30
N VAL A 95 1.12 -2.77 3.46
CA VAL A 95 0.62 -4.00 2.83
C VAL A 95 0.61 -3.81 1.32
N GLY A 96 1.08 -4.80 0.56
CA GLY A 96 1.19 -4.76 -0.90
C GLY A 96 1.42 -6.16 -1.48
N HIS A 97 1.52 -6.39 -2.79
CA HIS A 97 1.51 -5.39 -3.85
C HIS A 97 0.30 -5.52 -4.79
N ALA A 98 -0.58 -6.51 -4.56
CA ALA A 98 -1.74 -6.78 -5.40
C ALA A 98 -3.11 -6.48 -4.73
N LEU A 99 -3.17 -5.57 -3.75
CA LEU A 99 -4.44 -5.16 -3.11
C LEU A 99 -5.51 -4.72 -4.13
N HIS A 100 -5.11 -3.97 -5.17
CA HIS A 100 -5.98 -3.53 -6.25
C HIS A 100 -6.66 -4.69 -6.99
N TRP A 101 -6.09 -5.89 -6.95
CA TRP A 101 -6.63 -7.06 -7.65
C TRP A 101 -7.31 -8.04 -6.70
N LEU A 102 -6.66 -8.34 -5.57
CA LEU A 102 -7.05 -9.41 -4.66
C LEU A 102 -7.99 -8.97 -3.54
N HIS A 103 -8.04 -7.69 -3.20
CA HIS A 103 -8.89 -7.21 -2.11
C HIS A 103 -10.09 -6.42 -2.64
N PRO A 104 -11.34 -6.81 -2.32
CA PRO A 104 -12.55 -6.28 -2.96
C PRO A 104 -12.73 -4.76 -2.76
N THR A 105 -12.45 -4.23 -1.56
CA THR A 105 -12.53 -2.79 -1.28
C THR A 105 -11.53 -1.98 -2.11
N PHE A 106 -10.25 -2.34 -2.08
CA PHE A 106 -9.21 -1.67 -2.86
C PHE A 106 -9.46 -1.78 -4.36
N ARG A 107 -9.83 -2.98 -4.85
CA ARG A 107 -10.20 -3.20 -6.25
C ARG A 107 -11.34 -2.27 -6.70
N ARG A 108 -12.40 -2.13 -5.90
CA ARG A 108 -13.53 -1.25 -6.23
C ARG A 108 -13.06 0.20 -6.43
N VAL A 109 -12.21 0.71 -5.53
CA VAL A 109 -11.72 2.10 -5.61
C VAL A 109 -10.74 2.27 -6.77
N THR A 110 -9.81 1.33 -6.97
CA THR A 110 -8.82 1.39 -8.05
C THR A 110 -9.48 1.43 -9.43
N PHE A 111 -10.55 0.68 -9.65
CA PHE A 111 -11.22 0.58 -10.95
C PHE A 111 -12.54 1.38 -11.02
N CYS A 112 -12.74 2.37 -10.15
CA CYS A 112 -13.93 3.23 -10.22
C CYS A 112 -13.88 4.18 -11.43
N GLU A 113 -15.03 4.69 -11.86
CA GLU A 113 -15.12 5.58 -13.04
C GLU A 113 -14.28 6.85 -12.91
N ARG A 114 -14.12 7.41 -11.70
CA ARG A 114 -13.25 8.57 -11.48
C ARG A 114 -11.78 8.29 -11.78
N ALA A 115 -11.28 7.10 -11.41
CA ALA A 115 -9.90 6.71 -11.72
C ALA A 115 -9.70 6.50 -13.22
N LYS A 116 -10.66 5.86 -13.89
CA LYS A 116 -10.65 5.69 -15.35
C LYS A 116 -10.70 7.03 -16.09
N GLU A 117 -11.56 7.94 -15.64
CA GLU A 117 -11.67 9.29 -16.20
C GLU A 117 -10.36 10.06 -16.02
N ALA A 118 -9.70 9.94 -14.86
CA ALA A 118 -8.38 10.54 -14.67
C ALA A 118 -7.35 10.01 -15.68
N CYS A 119 -7.27 8.70 -15.88
CA CYS A 119 -6.41 8.10 -16.91
C CYS A 119 -6.74 8.60 -18.33
N TYR A 120 -8.03 8.70 -18.66
CA TYR A 120 -8.49 9.20 -19.96
C TYR A 120 -8.11 10.68 -20.17
N GLN A 121 -8.34 11.54 -19.17
CA GLN A 121 -7.99 12.97 -19.21
C GLN A 121 -6.48 13.20 -19.32
N LEU A 122 -5.68 12.28 -18.77
CA LEU A 122 -4.22 12.29 -18.90
C LEU A 122 -3.73 11.73 -20.25
N GLY A 123 -4.63 11.22 -21.10
CA GLY A 123 -4.28 10.69 -22.41
C GLY A 123 -3.58 9.33 -22.38
N MET A 124 -3.82 8.52 -21.33
CA MET A 124 -3.33 7.15 -21.28
C MET A 124 -4.11 6.29 -22.27
N GLU A 125 -3.42 5.51 -23.11
CA GLU A 125 -4.04 4.68 -24.14
C GLU A 125 -4.52 3.33 -23.57
N GLU A 126 -3.60 2.54 -23.01
CA GLU A 126 -3.90 1.24 -22.39
C GLU A 126 -3.36 1.18 -20.95
N PRO A 127 -3.98 1.92 -20.01
CA PRO A 127 -3.50 1.96 -18.63
C PRO A 127 -3.67 0.60 -17.93
N VAL A 128 -2.59 0.12 -17.32
CA VAL A 128 -2.56 -1.09 -16.48
C VAL A 128 -2.09 -0.76 -15.07
N VAL A 129 -2.60 -1.49 -14.08
CA VAL A 129 -2.20 -1.32 -12.68
C VAL A 129 -1.08 -2.30 -12.38
N VAL A 130 0.14 -1.79 -12.19
CA VAL A 130 1.34 -2.62 -11.95
C VAL A 130 1.55 -2.96 -10.47
N GLN A 131 1.01 -2.15 -9.57
CA GLN A 131 1.20 -2.27 -8.13
C GLN A 131 0.13 -1.49 -7.36
N SER A 132 -0.16 -1.92 -6.14
CA SER A 132 -0.89 -1.16 -5.14
C SER A 132 -0.36 -1.44 -3.74
N MET A 133 -0.30 -0.42 -2.90
CA MET A 133 0.06 -0.55 -1.48
C MET A 133 -0.90 0.24 -0.60
N TYR A 134 -1.04 -0.21 0.65
CA TYR A 134 -1.61 0.58 1.73
C TYR A 134 -0.48 0.93 2.71
N ILE A 135 -0.30 2.22 2.99
CA ILE A 135 0.80 2.75 3.83
C ILE A 135 0.19 3.30 5.12
N TYR A 136 0.63 2.79 6.28
CA TYR A 136 -0.03 3.08 7.56
C TYR A 136 0.43 4.38 8.22
N LYS A 137 1.73 4.72 8.12
CA LYS A 137 2.33 5.87 8.84
C LYS A 137 1.88 5.94 10.31
N ASN A 138 2.11 4.85 11.02
CA ASN A 138 1.66 4.70 12.40
C ASN A 138 2.23 5.79 13.32
N PRO A 139 1.46 6.25 14.32
CA PRO A 139 1.95 7.23 15.28
C PRO A 139 3.13 6.69 16.09
N GLY A 140 4.17 7.50 16.28
CA GLY A 140 5.35 7.20 17.10
C GLY A 140 6.36 6.21 16.49
N VAL A 141 5.91 5.24 15.69
CA VAL A 141 6.76 4.18 15.12
C VAL A 141 6.85 4.18 13.58
N GLY A 142 6.05 5.02 12.92
CA GLY A 142 6.00 5.09 11.46
C GLY A 142 7.33 5.52 10.84
N SER A 143 7.93 4.65 10.03
CA SER A 143 9.20 4.93 9.37
C SER A 143 9.10 6.10 8.37
N GLU A 144 10.19 6.88 8.28
CA GLU A 144 10.36 7.93 7.27
C GLU A 144 10.41 7.32 5.85
N VAL A 145 9.93 8.07 4.86
CA VAL A 145 10.20 7.78 3.44
C VAL A 145 11.09 8.91 2.95
N VAL A 146 12.36 8.59 2.66
CA VAL A 146 13.34 9.56 2.15
C VAL A 146 13.00 9.95 0.70
N ALA A 147 13.53 11.10 0.27
CA ALA A 147 13.37 11.58 -1.10
C ALA A 147 13.89 10.53 -2.12
N HIS A 148 13.09 10.26 -3.16
CA HIS A 148 13.36 9.32 -4.24
C HIS A 148 12.76 9.81 -5.56
#